data_AF-A0A961F184-F1
#
_entry.id   AF-A0A961F184-F1
#
_cell.length_a   1.000
_cell.length_b   1.000
_cell.length_c   1.000
_cell.angle_alpha   90.00
_cell.angle_beta   90.00
_cell.angle_gamma   90.00
#
_symmetry.space_group_name_H-M   'P 1'
#
loop_
_entity.id
_entity.type
_entity.pdbx_description
1 polymer ?
#
loop_
_entity_poly.entity_id
_entity_poly.type
_entity_poly.pdbx_seq_one_letter_code
_entity_poly.pdbx_strand_id
1 'polypeptide(L)' 'MKVEVHTKPGSRRPGIEHTATGLLTVRVREPARDGQANAAVIRA' A
#
# COMPACT_ATOMS: atom_id res chain seq x y z
N MET A 1 -11.08 5.07 14.88
CA MET A 1 -9.68 5.40 14.58
C MET A 1 -9.51 5.39 13.07
N LYS A 2 -8.85 6.40 12.47
CA LYS A 2 -8.59 6.46 11.03
C LYS A 2 -7.08 6.50 10.82
N VAL A 3 -6.57 5.73 9.86
CA VAL A 3 -5.16 5.72 9.45
C VAL A 3 -5.12 6.04 7.97
N GLU A 4 -4.32 7.03 7.59
CA GLU A 4 -4.09 7.40 6.21
C GLU A 4 -2.79 6.76 5.72
N VAL A 5 -2.85 6.11 4.57
CA VAL A 5 -1.70 5.41 3.98
C VAL A 5 -1.64 5.68 2.47
N HIS A 6 -0.42 5.73 1.94
CA HIS A 6 -0.19 5.79 0.51
C HIS A 6 0.03 4.37 -0.05
N THR A 7 -0.68 4.01 -1.12
CA THR A 7 -0.56 2.66 -1.71
C THR A 7 0.34 2.70 -2.93
N LYS A 8 1.41 1.89 -2.93
CA LYS A 8 2.35 1.72 -4.05
C LYS A 8 2.13 0.36 -4.74
N PRO A 9 1.40 0.32 -5.87
CA PRO A 9 1.08 -0.91 -6.60
C PRO A 9 2.29 -1.48 -7.36
N GLY A 10 2.16 -2.72 -7.85
CA GLY A 10 3.12 -3.34 -8.78
C GLY A 10 4.53 -3.53 -8.22
N SER A 11 4.68 -3.53 -6.90
CA SER A 11 5.99 -3.65 -6.25
C SER A 11 6.48 -5.10 -6.26
N ARG A 12 7.69 -5.33 -6.78
CA ARG A 12 8.31 -6.67 -6.78
C ARG A 12 8.45 -7.26 -5.37
N ARG A 13 8.73 -6.41 -4.38
CA ARG A 13 8.77 -6.75 -2.96
C ARG A 13 7.59 -6.04 -2.28
N PRO A 14 6.64 -6.75 -1.68
CA PRO A 14 5.61 -6.12 -0.85
C PRO A 14 6.19 -5.68 0.51
N GLY A 15 5.50 -4.80 1.22
CA GLY A 15 5.87 -4.37 2.58
C GLY A 15 5.46 -2.95 2.92
N ILE A 16 5.69 -2.54 4.16
CA ILE A 16 5.37 -1.20 4.65
C ILE A 16 6.67 -0.40 4.76
N GLU A 17 6.62 0.85 4.33
CA GLU A 17 7.73 1.80 4.43
C GLU A 17 7.26 3.01 5.23
N HIS A 18 8.01 3.32 6.29
CA HIS A 18 7.79 4.52 7.10
C HIS A 18 8.50 5.69 6.43
N THR A 19 7.75 6.70 6.05
CA THR A 19 8.35 7.95 5.58
C THR A 19 8.73 8.83 6.76
N ALA A 20 9.72 9.71 6.58
CA ALA A 20 10.17 10.64 7.61
C ALA A 20 9.08 11.61 8.10
N THR A 21 8.00 11.80 7.32
CA THR A 21 6.87 12.67 7.64
C THR A 21 5.76 11.96 8.43
N GLY A 22 5.96 10.69 8.80
CA GLY A 22 4.96 9.90 9.51
C GLY A 22 3.88 9.27 8.61
N LEU A 23 3.91 9.52 7.29
CA LEU A 23 3.07 8.80 6.34
C LEU A 23 3.58 7.38 6.10
N LEU A 24 2.66 6.42 6.05
CA LEU A 24 2.98 5.03 5.71
C LEU A 24 2.78 4.80 4.21
N THR A 25 3.78 4.23 3.56
CA THR A 25 3.62 3.72 2.19
C THR A 25 3.48 2.20 2.23
N VAL A 26 2.35 1.68 1.76
CA VAL A 26 2.08 0.26 1.66
C VAL A 26 2.37 -0.21 0.24
N ARG A 27 3.39 -1.04 0.08
CA ARG A 27 3.81 -1.62 -1.20
C ARG A 27 3.13 -2.97 -1.40
N VAL A 28 2.37 -3.10 -2.48
CA VAL A 28 1.65 -4.32 -2.84
C VAL A 28 2.10 -4.83 -4.20
N ARG A 29 1.95 -6.15 -4.45
CA ARG A 29 2.32 -6.76 -5.75
C ARG A 29 1.28 -6.47 -6.82
N GLU A 30 0.04 -6.31 -6.39
CA GLU A 30 -1.14 -6.11 -7.20
C GLU A 30 -1.05 -4.80 -8.00
N PRO A 31 -1.55 -4.80 -9.25
CA PRO A 31 -1.54 -3.61 -10.09
C PRO A 31 -2.56 -2.57 -9.62
N ALA A 32 -2.38 -1.31 -10.03
CA ALA A 32 -3.39 -0.26 -9.90
C ALA A 32 -4.48 -0.38 -10.97
N ARG A 33 -5.10 -1.55 -11.05
CA ARG A 33 -6.22 -1.84 -11.96
C ARG A 33 -7.37 -2.40 -11.16
N ASP A 34 -8.58 -1.93 -11.44
CA ASP A 34 -9.83 -2.46 -10.87
C ASP A 34 -9.81 -2.55 -9.33
N GLY A 35 -9.13 -1.60 -8.66
CA GLY A 35 -9.00 -1.57 -7.20
C GLY A 35 -8.18 -2.70 -6.57
N GLN A 36 -7.50 -3.54 -7.37
CA GLN A 36 -6.77 -4.71 -6.87
C GLN A 36 -5.72 -4.37 -5.81
N ALA A 37 -4.96 -3.29 -6.01
CA ALA A 37 -4.00 -2.81 -5.03
C ALA A 37 -4.66 -2.44 -3.69
N ASN A 38 -5.80 -1.74 -3.72
CA ASN A 38 -6.52 -1.34 -2.51
C ASN A 38 -7.10 -2.56 -1.79
N ALA A 39 -7.67 -3.50 -2.55
CA ALA A 39 -8.17 -4.75 -2.00
C ALA A 39 -7.04 -5.60 -1.38
N ALA A 40 -5.82 -5.53 -1.92
CA ALA A 40 -4.66 -6.19 -1.35
C ALA A 40 -4.23 -5.55 -0.02
N VAL A 41 -4.26 -4.21 0.08
CA VAL A 41 -3.96 -3.49 1.34
C VAL A 41 -4.93 -3.88 2.45
N ILE A 42 -6.20 -4.12 2.16
CA ILE A 42 -7.22 -4.46 3.17
C ILE A 42 -7.10 -5.94 3.62
N ARG A 43 -6.62 -6.84 2.77
CA ARG A 43 -6.55 -8.28 3.06
C ARG A 43 -5.31 -8.70 3.87
N ALA A 44 -4.23 -7.91 3.82
CA ALA A 44 -2.94 -8.23 4.43
C ALA A 44 -2.91 -7.88 5.92
#